data_AF-A0A5U4PT11-F1
#
_entry.id   AF-A0A5U4PT11-F1
#
_cell.length_a   1.000
_cell.length_b   1.000
_cell.length_c   1.000
_cell.angle_alpha   90.00
_cell.angle_beta   90.00
_cell.angle_gamma   90.00
#
_symmetry.space_group_name_H-M   'P 1'
#
loop_
_entity.id
_entity.type
_entity.pdbx_description
1 polymer ?
#
loop_
_entity_poly.entity_id
_entity_poly.type
_entity_poly.pdbx_seq_one_letter_code
_entity_poly.pdbx_strand_id
1 'polypeptide(L)'
;MCNVDDTAPDTQPPLELSQDVQALINNGLDFLDKAREELEASKPKFSVVSFWTAVEILLKVPLAHEHWSLVCSPKKPIKKQDYLAGDFQSVTYEETRSRLKDVLEKPLDKETDSAFDKVRKHRNRVVHFYHPTFTADEQRQILKEQADAWFALNRLLREEWKVIFGVKHNWTLAFGETRLIRGNEFYAQVRLNQVKPELESLAEKGMLIGTCNECHQRSLVTDTKIIGNEKRELEVTRCKVCTSVLRQINLVCPDCGEVQLLQEGDDVFECRRCNYAQSRYDLLDEEIFHSVDEQLLSAFPAGCTNCMNPESVCKFGEGYLCTRCLSYYTEIQQCNSCNHLSDSVPEFSHIRGCEFCDGDQRYFDD
;
A
#
# COMPACT_ATOMS: atom_id res chain seq x y z
N MET A 1 30.27 18.48 -36.77
CA MET A 1 29.88 19.13 -35.50
C MET A 1 28.39 18.89 -35.32
N CYS A 2 28.01 18.51 -34.11
CA CYS A 2 26.89 17.65 -33.72
C CYS A 2 25.50 18.04 -34.25
N ASN A 3 24.85 17.09 -34.93
CA ASN A 3 23.39 16.98 -34.94
C ASN A 3 22.99 16.32 -33.61
N VAL A 4 22.18 17.01 -32.81
CA VAL A 4 21.55 16.42 -31.62
C VAL A 4 20.16 15.99 -32.05
N ASP A 5 19.95 14.69 -32.05
CA ASP A 5 18.70 14.00 -32.33
C ASP A 5 17.85 14.09 -31.05
N ASP A 6 16.87 15.01 -31.04
CA ASP A 6 15.85 15.12 -29.98
C ASP A 6 14.81 14.01 -30.19
N THR A 7 15.15 12.78 -29.81
CA THR A 7 14.15 11.74 -29.56
C THR A 7 13.94 11.65 -28.05
N ALA A 8 12.94 12.39 -27.57
CA ALA A 8 12.35 12.14 -26.25
C ALA A 8 11.88 10.68 -26.19
N PRO A 9 12.10 9.95 -25.09
CA PRO A 9 11.58 8.61 -24.94
C PRO A 9 10.05 8.69 -24.88
N ASP A 10 9.41 8.15 -25.92
CA ASP A 10 7.98 7.93 -26.06
C ASP A 10 7.48 7.13 -24.85
N THR A 11 7.02 7.86 -23.82
CA THR A 11 6.52 7.25 -22.60
C THR A 11 5.08 6.91 -22.90
N GLN A 12 4.85 5.69 -23.39
CA GLN A 12 3.53 5.19 -23.73
C GLN A 12 2.55 5.49 -22.57
N PRO A 13 1.38 6.07 -22.84
CA PRO A 13 0.38 6.28 -21.81
C PRO A 13 0.08 4.94 -21.12
N PRO A 14 -0.17 4.93 -19.80
CA PRO A 14 -0.44 3.69 -19.09
C PRO A 14 -1.60 2.98 -19.78
N LEU A 15 -1.34 1.79 -20.32
CA LEU A 15 -2.35 0.99 -21.00
C LEU A 15 -3.54 0.83 -20.05
N GLU A 16 -4.69 1.38 -20.41
CA GLU A 16 -5.91 1.14 -19.68
C GLU A 16 -6.21 -0.36 -19.74
N LEU A 17 -6.36 -0.97 -18.56
CA LEU A 17 -6.71 -2.37 -18.45
C LEU A 17 -8.07 -2.60 -19.11
N SER A 18 -8.19 -3.64 -19.93
CA SER A 18 -9.47 -4.04 -20.49
C SER A 18 -10.47 -4.43 -19.39
N GLN A 19 -11.76 -4.25 -19.65
CA GLN A 19 -12.83 -4.46 -18.66
C GLN A 19 -12.83 -5.88 -18.06
N ASP A 20 -12.51 -6.89 -18.86
CA ASP A 20 -12.37 -8.28 -18.44
C ASP A 20 -11.18 -8.50 -17.50
N VAL A 21 -10.05 -7.85 -17.75
CA VAL A 21 -8.88 -7.90 -16.85
C VAL A 21 -9.19 -7.21 -15.52
N GLN A 22 -9.85 -6.04 -15.56
CA GLN A 22 -10.29 -5.37 -14.33
C GLN A 22 -11.27 -6.22 -13.52
N ALA A 23 -12.24 -6.85 -14.18
CA ALA A 23 -13.19 -7.75 -13.53
C ALA A 23 -12.50 -8.97 -12.91
N LEU A 24 -11.48 -9.52 -13.58
CA LEU A 24 -10.69 -10.64 -13.07
C LEU A 24 -9.87 -10.26 -11.84
N ILE A 25 -9.26 -9.07 -11.83
CA ILE A 25 -8.55 -8.53 -10.66
C ILE A 25 -9.52 -8.36 -9.50
N ASN A 26 -10.65 -7.67 -9.70
CA ASN A 26 -11.63 -7.43 -8.65
C ASN A 26 -12.15 -8.74 -8.05
N ASN A 27 -12.49 -9.72 -8.90
CA ASN A 27 -12.91 -11.04 -8.44
C ASN A 27 -11.83 -11.76 -7.61
N GLY A 28 -10.57 -11.71 -8.05
CA GLY A 28 -9.46 -12.25 -7.28
C GLY A 28 -9.28 -11.58 -5.92
N LEU A 29 -9.43 -10.25 -5.86
CA LEU A 29 -9.38 -9.48 -4.61
C LEU A 29 -10.57 -9.78 -3.69
N ASP A 30 -11.78 -9.97 -4.23
CA ASP A 30 -12.96 -10.37 -3.46
C ASP A 30 -12.76 -11.72 -2.77
N PHE A 31 -12.15 -12.70 -3.47
CA PHE A 31 -11.82 -13.99 -2.86
C PHE A 31 -10.69 -13.90 -1.81
N LEU A 32 -9.72 -12.98 -1.97
CA LEU A 32 -8.76 -12.68 -0.90
C LEU A 32 -9.49 -12.11 0.31
N ASP A 33 -10.33 -11.09 0.12
CA ASP A 33 -11.09 -10.48 1.21
C ASP A 33 -11.94 -11.52 1.93
N LYS A 34 -12.58 -12.41 1.16
CA LYS A 34 -13.37 -13.52 1.70
C LYS A 34 -12.54 -14.49 2.54
N ALA A 35 -11.36 -14.86 2.05
CA ALA A 35 -10.46 -15.73 2.79
C ALA A 35 -10.04 -15.11 4.14
N ARG A 36 -9.84 -13.78 4.19
CA ARG A 36 -9.56 -13.07 5.45
C ARG A 36 -10.77 -13.11 6.39
N GLU A 37 -11.97 -12.76 5.91
CA GLU A 37 -13.20 -12.83 6.72
C GLU A 37 -13.42 -14.22 7.34
N GLU A 38 -13.11 -15.27 6.58
CA GLU A 38 -13.22 -16.65 7.05
C GLU A 38 -12.18 -16.98 8.14
N LEU A 39 -10.98 -16.39 8.10
CA LEU A 39 -10.02 -16.51 9.21
C LEU A 39 -10.52 -15.78 10.45
N GLU A 40 -11.01 -14.56 10.30
CA GLU A 40 -11.58 -13.75 11.39
C GLU A 40 -12.77 -14.49 12.05
N ALA A 41 -13.59 -15.17 11.24
CA ALA A 41 -14.69 -16.01 11.70
C ALA A 41 -14.25 -17.40 12.23
N SER A 42 -12.94 -17.65 12.40
CA SER A 42 -12.39 -18.94 12.87
C SER A 42 -12.77 -20.14 12.00
N LYS A 43 -12.81 -19.94 10.68
CA LYS A 43 -13.16 -20.93 9.63
C LYS A 43 -11.98 -21.20 8.69
N PRO A 44 -10.83 -21.71 9.19
CA PRO A 44 -9.62 -21.89 8.39
C PRO A 44 -9.79 -22.84 7.20
N LYS A 45 -10.70 -23.82 7.29
CA LYS A 45 -11.00 -24.73 6.18
C LYS A 45 -11.56 -23.99 4.97
N PHE A 46 -12.52 -23.11 5.20
CA PHE A 46 -13.16 -22.32 4.15
C PHE A 46 -12.18 -21.28 3.62
N SER A 47 -11.41 -20.64 4.52
CA SER A 47 -10.38 -19.66 4.14
C SER A 47 -9.38 -20.21 3.13
N VAL A 48 -8.90 -21.45 3.31
CA VAL A 48 -7.98 -22.10 2.36
C VAL A 48 -8.60 -22.25 0.97
N VAL A 49 -9.90 -22.55 0.89
CA VAL A 49 -10.62 -22.71 -0.39
C VAL A 49 -10.75 -21.35 -1.07
N SER A 50 -11.21 -20.33 -0.36
CA SER A 50 -11.33 -18.96 -0.87
C SER A 50 -9.98 -18.40 -1.29
N PHE A 51 -8.95 -18.58 -0.47
CA PHE A 51 -7.60 -18.10 -0.75
C PHE A 51 -6.99 -18.77 -1.98
N TRP A 52 -7.12 -20.10 -2.10
CA TRP A 52 -6.65 -20.79 -3.29
C TRP A 52 -7.39 -20.34 -4.55
N THR A 53 -8.69 -20.10 -4.45
CA THR A 53 -9.49 -19.55 -5.56
C THR A 53 -8.96 -18.18 -5.99
N ALA A 54 -8.61 -17.31 -5.04
CA ALA A 54 -7.96 -16.03 -5.32
C ALA A 54 -6.61 -16.21 -6.03
N VAL A 55 -5.75 -17.11 -5.55
CA VAL A 55 -4.45 -17.41 -6.20
C VAL A 55 -4.66 -17.86 -7.65
N GLU A 56 -5.61 -18.78 -7.90
CA GLU A 56 -5.91 -19.26 -9.25
C GLU A 56 -6.40 -18.16 -10.19
N ILE A 57 -7.17 -17.19 -9.67
CA ILE A 57 -7.69 -16.06 -10.45
C ILE A 57 -6.57 -15.04 -10.72
N LEU A 58 -5.85 -14.62 -9.68
CA LEU A 58 -4.85 -13.56 -9.77
C LEU A 58 -3.62 -13.98 -10.59
N LEU A 59 -3.24 -15.26 -10.57
CA LEU A 59 -2.17 -15.76 -11.46
C LEU A 59 -2.54 -15.74 -12.95
N LYS A 60 -3.84 -15.68 -13.27
CA LYS A 60 -4.33 -15.63 -14.66
C LYS A 60 -4.48 -14.20 -15.17
N VAL A 61 -4.45 -13.19 -14.30
CA VAL A 61 -4.48 -11.77 -14.67
C VAL A 61 -3.41 -11.42 -15.70
N PRO A 62 -2.11 -11.70 -15.49
CA PRO A 62 -1.09 -11.37 -16.49
C PRO A 62 -1.28 -12.12 -17.82
N LEU A 63 -1.82 -13.34 -17.77
CA LEU A 63 -2.14 -14.10 -18.99
C LEU A 63 -3.30 -13.46 -19.77
N ALA A 64 -4.38 -13.06 -19.08
CA ALA A 64 -5.53 -12.42 -19.71
C ALA A 64 -5.16 -11.03 -20.27
N HIS A 65 -4.30 -10.30 -19.55
CA HIS A 65 -3.74 -9.02 -19.99
C HIS A 65 -2.93 -9.15 -21.28
N GLU A 66 -2.11 -10.20 -21.41
CA GLU A 66 -1.40 -10.48 -22.66
C GLU A 66 -2.36 -10.87 -23.78
N HIS A 67 -3.22 -11.87 -23.54
CA HIS A 67 -4.29 -12.24 -24.45
C HIS A 67 -5.31 -13.15 -23.77
N TRP A 68 -6.61 -12.81 -23.86
CA TRP A 68 -7.73 -13.55 -23.25
C TRP A 68 -7.72 -15.08 -23.49
N SER A 69 -7.26 -15.55 -24.66
CA SER A 69 -7.21 -16.99 -24.95
C SER A 69 -6.19 -17.74 -24.08
N LEU A 70 -5.22 -17.05 -23.47
CA LEU A 70 -4.21 -17.62 -22.58
C LEU A 70 -4.76 -18.01 -21.21
N VAL A 71 -6.02 -17.70 -20.90
CA VAL A 71 -6.70 -18.28 -19.73
C VAL A 71 -7.64 -19.43 -20.11
N CYS A 72 -7.86 -19.66 -21.41
CA CYS A 72 -8.71 -20.72 -21.92
C CYS A 72 -7.91 -22.03 -22.14
N SER A 73 -8.49 -23.16 -21.74
CA SER A 73 -7.93 -24.49 -21.98
C SER A 73 -7.99 -24.83 -23.47
N PRO A 74 -6.91 -25.39 -24.07
CA PRO A 74 -6.88 -25.69 -25.50
C PRO A 74 -7.66 -26.96 -25.87
N LYS A 75 -8.25 -27.65 -24.89
CA LYS A 75 -8.97 -28.94 -25.06
C LYS A 75 -10.26 -28.81 -25.86
N LYS A 76 -10.77 -27.59 -26.06
CA LYS A 76 -11.94 -27.27 -26.87
C LYS A 76 -11.63 -26.08 -27.80
N PRO A 77 -12.29 -25.96 -28.95
CA PRO A 77 -12.22 -24.76 -29.78
C PRO A 77 -12.59 -23.53 -28.95
N ILE A 78 -11.72 -22.54 -28.94
CA ILE A 78 -11.87 -21.36 -28.09
C ILE A 78 -12.62 -20.29 -28.89
N LYS A 79 -13.79 -19.85 -28.39
CA LYS A 79 -14.56 -18.75 -28.99
C LYS A 79 -14.55 -17.54 -28.06
N LYS A 80 -14.37 -16.36 -28.62
CA LYS A 80 -14.36 -15.10 -27.84
C LYS A 80 -15.70 -14.84 -27.13
N GLN A 81 -16.82 -15.24 -27.75
CA GLN A 81 -18.15 -15.10 -27.15
C GLN A 81 -18.32 -15.94 -25.88
N ASP A 82 -17.87 -17.20 -25.91
CA ASP A 82 -17.92 -18.12 -24.77
C ASP A 82 -17.03 -17.61 -23.61
N TYR A 83 -15.86 -17.04 -23.93
CA TYR A 83 -15.00 -16.37 -22.95
C TYR A 83 -15.71 -15.19 -22.26
N LEU A 84 -16.30 -14.27 -23.04
CA LEU A 84 -17.01 -13.11 -22.51
C LEU A 84 -18.24 -13.50 -21.68
N ALA A 85 -18.86 -14.64 -21.98
CA ALA A 85 -19.97 -15.19 -21.21
C ALA A 85 -19.52 -16.00 -19.97
N GLY A 86 -18.23 -16.24 -19.80
CA GLY A 86 -17.69 -17.12 -18.75
C GLY A 86 -17.95 -18.61 -18.99
N ASP A 87 -18.47 -19.00 -20.15
CA ASP A 87 -18.76 -20.40 -20.52
C ASP A 87 -17.54 -21.06 -21.19
N PHE A 88 -16.42 -21.10 -20.48
CA PHE A 88 -15.20 -21.72 -20.98
C PHE A 88 -14.51 -22.55 -19.90
N GLN A 89 -13.74 -23.53 -20.35
CA GLN A 89 -12.84 -24.24 -19.46
C GLN A 89 -11.57 -23.41 -19.26
N SER A 90 -11.37 -22.90 -18.05
CA SER A 90 -10.13 -22.21 -17.68
C SER A 90 -8.94 -23.18 -17.64
N VAL A 91 -7.74 -22.65 -17.86
CA VAL A 91 -6.49 -23.36 -17.60
C VAL A 91 -6.32 -23.77 -16.14
N THR A 92 -5.64 -24.90 -15.92
CA THR A 92 -5.24 -25.36 -14.58
C THR A 92 -4.05 -24.56 -14.03
N TYR A 93 -3.71 -24.79 -12.76
CA TYR A 93 -2.51 -24.20 -12.14
C TYR A 93 -1.22 -24.59 -12.87
N GLU A 94 -1.07 -25.87 -13.22
CA GLU A 94 0.06 -26.38 -14.01
C GLU A 94 0.16 -25.69 -15.37
N GLU A 95 -0.96 -25.60 -16.09
CA GLU A 95 -1.02 -24.91 -17.39
C GLU A 95 -0.73 -23.41 -17.26
N THR A 96 -1.21 -22.77 -16.18
CA THR A 96 -0.93 -21.36 -15.86
C THR A 96 0.58 -21.15 -15.65
N ARG A 97 1.23 -21.98 -14.84
CA ARG A 97 2.70 -21.91 -14.61
C ARG A 97 3.50 -22.07 -15.89
N SER A 98 3.14 -23.05 -16.72
CA SER A 98 3.77 -23.23 -18.03
C SER A 98 3.60 -22.00 -18.92
N ARG A 99 2.41 -21.38 -18.96
CA ARG A 99 2.19 -20.17 -19.75
C ARG A 99 2.94 -18.96 -19.22
N LEU A 100 2.99 -18.76 -17.89
CA LEU A 100 3.80 -17.70 -17.28
C LEU A 100 5.29 -17.84 -17.68
N LYS A 101 5.81 -19.06 -17.67
CA LYS A 101 7.20 -19.36 -18.04
C LYS A 101 7.45 -19.25 -19.54
N ASP A 102 6.64 -19.93 -20.35
CA ASP A 102 6.96 -20.20 -21.76
C ASP A 102 6.38 -19.13 -22.71
N VAL A 103 5.36 -18.38 -22.28
CA VAL A 103 4.74 -17.31 -23.09
C VAL A 103 5.13 -15.92 -22.56
N LEU A 104 5.00 -15.69 -21.25
CA LEU A 104 5.34 -14.39 -20.65
C LEU A 104 6.81 -14.27 -20.21
N GLU A 105 7.60 -15.35 -20.36
CA GLU A 105 9.02 -15.42 -19.96
C GLU A 105 9.28 -15.02 -18.49
N LYS A 106 8.26 -15.17 -17.64
CA LYS A 106 8.25 -14.79 -16.22
C LYS A 106 7.80 -15.98 -15.37
N PRO A 107 8.63 -17.02 -15.20
CA PRO A 107 8.30 -18.16 -14.36
C PRO A 107 8.13 -17.74 -12.89
N LEU A 108 7.26 -18.45 -12.16
CA LEU A 108 7.24 -18.35 -10.70
C LEU A 108 8.58 -18.84 -10.13
N ASP A 109 9.11 -18.11 -9.15
CA ASP A 109 10.25 -18.58 -8.39
C ASP A 109 9.89 -19.85 -7.58
N LYS A 110 10.92 -20.64 -7.23
CA LYS A 110 10.73 -21.95 -6.59
C LYS A 110 10.04 -21.85 -5.22
N GLU A 111 10.26 -20.77 -4.48
CA GLU A 111 9.72 -20.60 -3.14
C GLU A 111 8.23 -20.28 -3.23
N THR A 112 7.86 -19.33 -4.09
CA THR A 112 6.48 -18.96 -4.38
C THR A 112 5.69 -20.15 -4.94
N ASP A 113 6.24 -20.89 -5.90
CA ASP A 113 5.58 -22.08 -6.45
C ASP A 113 5.35 -23.16 -5.39
N SER A 114 6.34 -23.40 -4.53
CA SER A 114 6.23 -24.35 -3.41
C SER A 114 5.17 -23.93 -2.39
N ALA A 115 5.08 -22.64 -2.07
CA ALA A 115 4.07 -22.11 -1.16
C ALA A 115 2.65 -22.30 -1.73
N PHE A 116 2.44 -21.98 -3.01
CA PHE A 116 1.16 -22.19 -3.69
C PHE A 116 0.78 -23.66 -3.79
N ASP A 117 1.72 -24.55 -4.14
CA ASP A 117 1.44 -25.98 -4.27
C ASP A 117 1.00 -26.62 -2.95
N LYS A 118 1.55 -26.18 -1.81
CA LYS A 118 1.11 -26.62 -0.47
C LYS A 118 -0.34 -26.25 -0.20
N VAL A 119 -0.72 -24.99 -0.45
CA VAL A 119 -2.09 -24.51 -0.28
C VAL A 119 -3.05 -25.24 -1.22
N ARG A 120 -2.66 -25.46 -2.48
CA ARG A 120 -3.43 -26.23 -3.46
C ARG A 120 -3.75 -27.65 -2.95
N LYS A 121 -2.74 -28.33 -2.38
CA LYS A 121 -2.90 -29.66 -1.79
C LYS A 121 -3.86 -29.63 -0.61
N HIS A 122 -3.78 -28.62 0.26
CA HIS A 122 -4.74 -28.44 1.36
C HIS A 122 -6.15 -28.19 0.86
N ARG A 123 -6.34 -27.31 -0.13
CA ARG A 123 -7.64 -27.08 -0.77
C ARG A 123 -8.21 -28.38 -1.31
N ASN A 124 -7.41 -29.17 -2.03
CA ASN A 124 -7.87 -30.45 -2.59
C ASN A 124 -8.26 -31.43 -1.49
N ARG A 125 -7.49 -31.50 -0.41
CA ARG A 125 -7.82 -32.31 0.77
C ARG A 125 -9.14 -31.85 1.41
N VAL A 126 -9.33 -30.55 1.60
CA VAL A 126 -10.54 -29.99 2.24
C VAL A 126 -11.79 -30.19 1.37
N VAL A 127 -11.70 -29.98 0.06
CA VAL A 127 -12.84 -30.05 -0.86
C VAL A 127 -13.22 -31.50 -1.21
N HIS A 128 -12.24 -32.38 -1.42
CA HIS A 128 -12.50 -33.72 -1.97
C HIS A 128 -12.41 -34.86 -0.94
N PHE A 129 -11.77 -34.65 0.21
CA PHE A 129 -11.65 -35.68 1.25
C PHE A 129 -12.45 -35.29 2.49
N TYR A 130 -13.46 -36.11 2.82
CA TYR A 130 -14.14 -36.04 4.12
C TYR A 130 -13.14 -36.49 5.20
N HIS A 131 -12.47 -35.53 5.84
CA HIS A 131 -11.60 -35.80 6.98
C HIS A 131 -12.29 -35.41 8.31
N PRO A 132 -12.01 -36.15 9.41
CA PRO A 132 -12.31 -35.67 10.75
C PRO A 132 -11.70 -34.28 10.96
N THR A 133 -12.24 -33.52 11.91
CA THR A 133 -11.69 -32.24 12.36
C THR A 133 -10.15 -32.29 12.38
N PHE A 134 -9.50 -31.40 11.62
CA PHE A 134 -8.03 -31.28 11.61
C PHE A 134 -7.53 -31.20 13.05
N THR A 135 -6.40 -31.85 13.33
CA THR A 135 -5.76 -31.65 14.64
C THR A 135 -5.32 -30.19 14.78
N ALA A 136 -5.13 -29.72 16.01
CA ALA A 136 -4.67 -28.35 16.25
C ALA A 136 -3.32 -28.06 15.54
N ASP A 137 -2.43 -29.06 15.46
CA ASP A 137 -1.14 -28.93 14.77
C ASP A 137 -1.31 -28.87 13.25
N GLU A 138 -2.21 -29.68 12.67
CA GLU A 138 -2.53 -29.58 11.24
C GLU A 138 -3.13 -28.22 10.89
N GLN A 139 -4.05 -27.71 11.71
CA GLN A 139 -4.63 -26.37 11.51
C GLN A 139 -3.55 -25.29 11.55
N ARG A 140 -2.62 -25.38 12.52
CA ARG A 140 -1.50 -24.44 12.64
C ARG A 140 -0.58 -24.50 11.43
N GLN A 141 -0.28 -25.69 10.92
CA GLN A 141 0.55 -25.86 9.72
C GLN A 141 -0.13 -25.30 8.47
N ILE A 142 -1.44 -25.54 8.30
CA ILE A 142 -2.24 -24.99 7.20
C ILE A 142 -2.21 -23.46 7.23
N LEU A 143 -2.44 -22.86 8.40
CA LEU A 143 -2.37 -21.41 8.56
C LEU A 143 -0.98 -20.86 8.23
N LYS A 144 0.09 -21.58 8.59
CA LYS A 144 1.47 -21.22 8.23
C LYS A 144 1.67 -21.15 6.73
N GLU A 145 1.31 -22.22 6.05
CA GLU A 145 1.55 -22.36 4.62
C GLU A 145 0.64 -21.41 3.82
N GLN A 146 -0.57 -21.16 4.31
CA GLN A 146 -1.44 -20.13 3.76
C GLN A 146 -0.83 -18.72 3.93
N ALA A 147 -0.27 -18.40 5.10
CA ALA A 147 0.39 -17.11 5.33
C ALA A 147 1.61 -16.92 4.43
N ASP A 148 2.49 -17.93 4.34
CA ASP A 148 3.65 -17.91 3.44
C ASP A 148 3.22 -17.67 1.98
N ALA A 149 2.18 -18.37 1.52
CA ALA A 149 1.61 -18.18 0.20
C ALA A 149 0.97 -16.79 0.01
N TRP A 150 0.30 -16.25 1.03
CA TRP A 150 -0.31 -14.92 0.96
C TRP A 150 0.76 -13.84 0.76
N PHE A 151 1.82 -13.86 1.55
CA PHE A 151 2.93 -12.92 1.41
C PHE A 151 3.64 -13.08 0.05
N ALA A 152 3.80 -14.32 -0.42
CA ALA A 152 4.36 -14.59 -1.75
C ALA A 152 3.48 -14.03 -2.88
N LEU A 153 2.16 -14.18 -2.79
CA LEU A 153 1.21 -13.60 -3.74
C LEU A 153 1.28 -12.08 -3.72
N ASN A 154 1.20 -11.45 -2.54
CA ASN A 154 1.27 -10.00 -2.42
C ASN A 154 2.56 -9.42 -2.99
N ARG A 155 3.70 -10.07 -2.73
CA ARG A 155 4.99 -9.71 -3.33
C ARG A 155 4.94 -9.84 -4.85
N LEU A 156 4.50 -10.99 -5.37
CA LEU A 156 4.39 -11.26 -6.80
C LEU A 156 3.55 -10.20 -7.53
N LEU A 157 2.38 -9.85 -7.00
CA LEU A 157 1.49 -8.89 -7.66
C LEU A 157 2.00 -7.45 -7.58
N ARG A 158 2.57 -7.05 -6.44
CA ARG A 158 3.02 -5.66 -6.20
C ARG A 158 4.37 -5.33 -6.80
N GLU A 159 5.25 -6.33 -6.92
CA GLU A 159 6.62 -6.16 -7.43
C GLU A 159 6.70 -6.59 -8.90
N GLU A 160 6.48 -7.87 -9.21
CA GLU A 160 6.68 -8.42 -10.56
C GLU A 160 5.62 -7.97 -11.57
N TRP A 161 4.38 -7.79 -11.10
CA TRP A 161 3.23 -7.38 -11.92
C TRP A 161 2.74 -5.96 -11.62
N LYS A 162 3.61 -5.11 -11.03
CA LYS A 162 3.30 -3.72 -10.66
C LYS A 162 2.62 -2.92 -11.77
N VAL A 163 3.05 -3.11 -13.02
CA VAL A 163 2.52 -2.41 -14.20
C VAL A 163 1.04 -2.72 -14.42
N ILE A 164 0.60 -3.95 -14.14
CA ILE A 164 -0.78 -4.38 -14.33
C ILE A 164 -1.64 -3.97 -13.13
N PHE A 165 -1.17 -4.18 -11.90
CA PHE A 165 -1.97 -3.91 -10.70
C PHE A 165 -2.05 -2.41 -10.37
N GLY A 166 -1.11 -1.58 -10.83
CA GLY A 166 -1.17 -0.13 -10.69
C GLY A 166 -1.27 0.35 -9.23
N VAL A 167 -1.45 1.66 -9.02
CA VAL A 167 -1.44 2.25 -7.67
C VAL A 167 -2.64 1.78 -6.84
N LYS A 168 -3.84 1.78 -7.42
CA LYS A 168 -5.10 1.45 -6.73
C LYS A 168 -5.14 0.01 -6.21
N HIS A 169 -4.81 -0.99 -7.04
CA HIS A 169 -4.84 -2.38 -6.57
C HIS A 169 -3.65 -2.69 -5.65
N ASN A 170 -2.49 -2.06 -5.87
CA ASN A 170 -1.37 -2.16 -4.92
C ASN A 170 -1.73 -1.67 -3.52
N TRP A 171 -2.45 -0.55 -3.43
CA TRP A 171 -2.99 -0.06 -2.16
C TRP A 171 -3.95 -1.07 -1.54
N THR A 172 -4.87 -1.64 -2.35
CA THR A 172 -5.84 -2.64 -1.88
C THR A 172 -5.16 -3.90 -1.32
N LEU A 173 -4.15 -4.42 -2.03
CA LEU A 173 -3.35 -5.58 -1.59
C LEU A 173 -2.58 -5.29 -0.30
N ALA A 174 -1.93 -4.12 -0.22
CA ALA A 174 -1.19 -3.70 0.97
C ALA A 174 -2.12 -3.51 2.18
N PHE A 175 -3.26 -2.86 1.98
CA PHE A 175 -4.27 -2.66 3.01
C PHE A 175 -4.86 -3.99 3.49
N GLY A 176 -5.17 -4.91 2.56
CA GLY A 176 -5.64 -6.26 2.88
C GLY A 176 -4.63 -7.05 3.72
N GLU A 177 -3.34 -6.97 3.37
CA GLU A 177 -2.25 -7.57 4.16
C GLU A 177 -2.17 -7.00 5.57
N THR A 178 -2.20 -5.67 5.70
CA THR A 178 -2.17 -5.00 7.00
C THR A 178 -3.35 -5.42 7.87
N ARG A 179 -4.56 -5.50 7.32
CA ARG A 179 -5.75 -5.98 8.05
C ARG A 179 -5.58 -7.41 8.53
N LEU A 180 -5.10 -8.30 7.66
CA LEU A 180 -4.84 -9.70 8.00
C LEU A 180 -3.81 -9.84 9.12
N ILE A 181 -2.72 -9.08 9.06
CA ILE A 181 -1.67 -9.08 10.10
C ILE A 181 -2.21 -8.55 11.44
N ARG A 182 -2.96 -7.44 11.43
CA ARG A 182 -3.49 -6.85 12.67
C ARG A 182 -4.61 -7.70 13.29
N GLY A 183 -5.43 -8.34 12.46
CA GLY A 183 -6.53 -9.19 12.91
C GLY A 183 -6.13 -10.61 13.29
N ASN A 184 -4.89 -11.03 13.03
CA ASN A 184 -4.48 -12.42 13.23
C ASN A 184 -3.03 -12.54 13.75
N GLU A 185 -2.89 -12.86 15.04
CA GLU A 185 -1.60 -13.03 15.72
C GLU A 185 -0.68 -14.05 15.03
N PHE A 186 -1.26 -15.11 14.47
CA PHE A 186 -0.50 -16.11 13.76
C PHE A 186 0.19 -15.53 12.50
N TYR A 187 -0.55 -14.74 11.71
CA TYR A 187 0.00 -14.06 10.53
C TYR A 187 1.03 -13.00 10.93
N ALA A 188 0.78 -12.25 12.01
CA ALA A 188 1.73 -11.31 12.55
C ALA A 188 3.05 -11.98 12.95
N GLN A 189 2.99 -13.17 13.57
CA GLN A 189 4.17 -13.94 13.95
C GLN A 189 4.93 -14.49 12.73
N VAL A 190 4.22 -14.94 11.69
CA VAL A 190 4.86 -15.35 10.42
C VAL A 190 5.61 -14.17 9.80
N ARG A 191 4.96 -13.00 9.72
CA ARG A 191 5.61 -11.79 9.19
C ARG A 191 6.80 -11.35 10.05
N LEU A 192 6.71 -11.43 11.38
CA LEU A 192 7.83 -11.15 12.28
C LEU A 192 9.05 -12.01 11.95
N ASN A 193 8.85 -13.31 11.68
CA ASN A 193 9.95 -14.20 11.33
C ASN A 193 10.63 -13.81 10.01
N GLN A 194 9.88 -13.27 9.04
CA GLN A 194 10.42 -12.81 7.76
C GLN A 194 11.26 -11.53 7.93
N VAL A 195 10.83 -10.59 8.77
CA VAL A 195 11.54 -9.31 9.01
C VAL A 195 12.58 -9.38 10.13
N LYS A 196 12.71 -10.54 10.77
CA LYS A 196 13.66 -10.76 11.88
C LYS A 196 15.10 -10.38 11.53
N PRO A 197 15.66 -10.74 10.36
CA PRO A 197 17.03 -10.35 10.02
C PRO A 197 17.22 -8.82 9.91
N GLU A 198 16.20 -8.11 9.41
CA GLU A 198 16.21 -6.64 9.35
C GLU A 198 16.19 -6.04 10.75
N LEU A 199 15.34 -6.57 11.64
CA LEU A 199 15.23 -6.12 13.03
C LEU A 199 16.54 -6.38 13.82
N GLU A 200 17.19 -7.51 13.58
CA GLU A 200 18.50 -7.83 14.17
C GLU A 200 19.56 -6.82 13.69
N SER A 201 19.61 -6.52 12.39
CA SER A 201 20.53 -5.50 11.85
C SER A 201 20.27 -4.09 12.41
N LEU A 202 19.02 -3.72 12.65
CA LEU A 202 18.68 -2.44 13.27
C LEU A 202 19.07 -2.40 14.75
N ALA A 203 18.87 -3.51 15.47
CA ALA A 203 19.29 -3.62 16.87
C ALA A 203 20.82 -3.54 17.01
N GLU A 204 21.58 -4.13 16.10
CA GLU A 204 23.05 -4.01 16.04
C GLU A 204 23.52 -2.57 15.82
N LYS A 205 22.73 -1.75 15.12
CA LYS A 205 22.98 -0.31 14.94
C LYS A 205 22.59 0.54 16.17
N GLY A 206 22.16 -0.09 17.26
CA GLY A 206 21.77 0.57 18.51
C GLY A 206 20.32 1.06 18.54
N MET A 207 19.49 0.69 17.56
CA MET A 207 18.07 1.07 17.55
C MET A 207 17.28 0.24 18.57
N LEU A 208 16.41 0.89 19.34
CA LEU A 208 15.53 0.22 20.28
C LEU A 208 14.34 -0.41 19.54
N ILE A 209 14.13 -1.72 19.75
CA ILE A 209 13.02 -2.47 19.16
C ILE A 209 11.91 -2.69 20.21
N GLY A 210 10.80 -1.97 20.05
CA GLY A 210 9.63 -2.00 20.93
C GLY A 210 8.51 -2.95 20.46
N THR A 211 7.44 -3.04 21.25
CA THR A 211 6.24 -3.86 20.94
C THR A 211 5.16 -3.01 20.29
N CYS A 212 4.61 -3.48 19.17
CA CYS A 212 3.54 -2.80 18.45
C CYS A 212 2.19 -2.93 19.15
N ASN A 213 1.45 -1.83 19.32
CA ASN A 213 0.11 -1.87 19.91
C ASN A 213 -0.96 -2.44 18.97
N GLU A 214 -0.70 -2.45 17.65
CA GLU A 214 -1.67 -2.89 16.63
C GLU A 214 -1.59 -4.40 16.35
N CYS A 215 -0.37 -4.94 16.21
CA CYS A 215 -0.17 -6.36 15.88
C CYS A 215 0.51 -7.17 17.00
N HIS A 216 0.81 -6.52 18.13
CA HIS A 216 1.42 -7.11 19.33
C HIS A 216 2.82 -7.75 19.13
N GLN A 217 3.45 -7.51 17.97
CA GLN A 217 4.79 -8.02 17.68
C GLN A 217 5.88 -7.04 18.10
N ARG A 218 7.01 -7.58 18.60
CA ARG A 218 8.19 -6.80 18.95
C ARG A 218 8.97 -6.35 17.71
N SER A 219 8.49 -5.28 17.09
CA SER A 219 8.89 -4.82 15.75
C SER A 219 8.75 -3.31 15.54
N LEU A 220 8.52 -2.53 16.60
CA LEU A 220 8.51 -1.07 16.50
C LEU A 220 9.93 -0.53 16.45
N VAL A 221 10.18 0.37 15.50
CA VAL A 221 11.44 1.09 15.32
C VAL A 221 11.10 2.57 15.27
N THR A 222 11.80 3.39 16.05
CA THR A 222 11.62 4.85 16.05
C THR A 222 12.84 5.51 15.43
N ASP A 223 12.62 6.30 14.39
CA ASP A 223 13.63 7.18 13.79
C ASP A 223 13.36 8.63 14.23
N THR A 224 14.38 9.34 14.70
CA THR A 224 14.26 10.75 15.09
C THR A 224 14.97 11.64 14.07
N LYS A 225 14.27 12.69 13.61
CA LYS A 225 14.81 13.72 12.73
C LYS A 225 14.73 15.07 13.43
N ILE A 226 15.78 15.87 13.32
CA ILE A 226 15.78 17.25 13.79
C ILE A 226 15.37 18.14 12.62
N ILE A 227 14.25 18.84 12.75
CA ILE A 227 13.65 19.68 11.70
C ILE A 227 13.20 21.03 12.26
N GLY A 228 12.89 21.98 11.37
CA GLY A 228 12.45 23.32 11.76
C GLY A 228 13.58 24.22 12.25
N ASN A 229 13.29 25.51 12.30
CA ASN A 229 14.21 26.55 12.74
C ASN A 229 14.57 26.40 14.22
N GLU A 230 13.62 25.92 15.02
CA GLU A 230 13.83 25.64 16.45
C GLU A 230 14.49 24.28 16.73
N LYS A 231 14.91 23.54 15.69
CA LYS A 231 15.53 22.22 15.81
C LYS A 231 14.68 21.24 16.62
N ARG A 232 13.39 21.16 16.28
CA ARG A 232 12.43 20.28 16.92
C ARG A 232 12.69 18.82 16.51
N GLU A 233 12.53 17.91 17.46
CA GLU A 233 12.65 16.47 17.22
C GLU A 233 11.32 15.92 16.70
N LEU A 234 11.32 15.49 15.44
CA LEU A 234 10.25 14.70 14.83
C LEU A 234 10.62 13.22 14.95
N GLU A 235 9.87 12.50 15.77
CA GLU A 235 9.98 11.06 15.90
C GLU A 235 8.98 10.37 14.96
N VAL A 236 9.46 9.34 14.26
CA VAL A 236 8.66 8.52 13.36
C VAL A 236 8.80 7.07 13.80
N THR A 237 7.77 6.54 14.47
CA THR A 237 7.71 5.15 14.91
C THR A 237 7.01 4.30 13.86
N ARG A 238 7.66 3.23 13.41
CA ARG A 238 7.13 2.31 12.39
C ARG A 238 7.17 0.87 12.87
N CYS A 239 6.09 0.13 12.64
CA CYS A 239 6.08 -1.31 12.82
C CYS A 239 6.60 -2.01 11.56
N LYS A 240 7.69 -2.79 11.68
CA LYS A 240 8.22 -3.58 10.57
C LYS A 240 7.34 -4.78 10.19
N VAL A 241 6.35 -5.13 11.02
CA VAL A 241 5.40 -6.22 10.77
C VAL A 241 4.13 -5.71 10.09
N CYS A 242 3.33 -4.87 10.76
CA CYS A 242 2.01 -4.44 10.27
C CYS A 242 2.00 -3.07 9.58
N THR A 243 3.18 -2.49 9.36
CA THR A 243 3.40 -1.18 8.70
C THR A 243 2.67 0.00 9.34
N SER A 244 2.17 -0.13 10.58
CA SER A 244 1.65 1.00 11.34
C SER A 244 2.73 2.06 11.51
N VAL A 245 2.30 3.32 11.43
CA VAL A 245 3.16 4.49 11.58
C VAL A 245 2.51 5.40 12.60
N LEU A 246 3.32 5.94 13.51
CA LEU A 246 2.96 7.01 14.41
C LEU A 246 4.06 8.07 14.33
N ARG A 247 3.68 9.33 14.12
CA ARG A 247 4.60 10.46 14.17
C ARG A 247 4.27 11.34 15.37
N GLN A 248 5.30 11.92 15.96
CA GLN A 248 5.16 12.89 17.03
C GLN A 248 6.29 13.90 16.99
N ILE A 249 5.99 15.14 17.34
CA ILE A 249 6.98 16.22 17.37
C ILE A 249 7.02 16.84 18.76
N ASN A 250 8.23 17.08 19.27
CA ASN A 250 8.44 17.82 20.50
C ASN A 250 8.11 19.30 20.27
N LEU A 251 7.28 19.87 21.15
CA LEU A 251 6.83 21.25 21.09
C LEU A 251 7.04 21.94 22.43
N VAL A 252 7.53 23.17 22.39
CA VAL A 252 7.66 24.05 23.56
C VAL A 252 6.40 24.92 23.63
N CYS A 253 5.70 24.90 24.76
CA CYS A 253 4.54 25.77 24.97
C CYS A 253 4.96 27.25 24.89
N PRO A 254 4.35 28.07 24.01
CA PRO A 254 4.70 29.48 23.86
C PRO A 254 4.47 30.32 25.14
N ASP A 255 3.50 29.93 25.97
CA ASP A 255 3.11 30.68 27.16
C ASP A 255 3.97 30.34 28.40
N CYS A 256 4.15 29.05 28.70
CA CYS A 256 4.84 28.61 29.93
C CYS A 256 6.19 27.91 29.72
N GLY A 257 6.60 27.67 28.47
CA GLY A 257 7.88 27.03 28.13
C GLY A 257 7.95 25.52 28.40
N GLU A 258 6.84 24.88 28.79
CA GLU A 258 6.80 23.43 29.02
C GLU A 258 6.97 22.67 27.70
N VAL A 259 7.85 21.66 27.68
CA VAL A 259 8.03 20.77 26.52
C VAL A 259 6.99 19.65 26.59
N GLN A 260 6.25 19.46 25.50
CA GLN A 260 5.30 18.36 25.37
C GLN A 260 5.29 17.76 23.96
N LEU A 261 4.96 16.47 23.88
CA LEU A 261 4.81 15.76 22.62
C LEU A 261 3.45 16.09 21.99
N LEU A 262 3.47 16.54 20.73
CA LEU A 262 2.29 16.61 19.88
C LEU A 262 2.28 15.41 18.93
N GLN A 263 1.22 14.61 19.00
CA GLN A 263 1.00 13.46 18.13
C GLN A 263 0.23 13.86 16.86
N GLU A 264 0.20 12.98 15.85
CA GLU A 264 -0.71 13.14 14.70
C GLU A 264 -2.17 13.35 15.15
N GLY A 265 -2.91 14.22 14.46
CA GLY A 265 -4.30 14.51 14.78
C GLY A 265 -4.73 15.91 14.33
N ASP A 266 -6.00 16.23 14.60
CA ASP A 266 -6.61 17.52 14.24
C ASP A 266 -6.89 18.43 15.42
N ASP A 267 -6.79 17.90 16.63
CA ASP A 267 -7.15 18.64 17.82
C ASP A 267 -6.23 19.84 18.01
N VAL A 268 -6.77 20.93 18.54
CA VAL A 268 -5.96 22.09 18.94
C VAL A 268 -4.83 21.66 19.89
N PHE A 269 -3.70 22.34 19.82
CA PHE A 269 -2.66 22.14 20.80
C PHE A 269 -3.17 22.69 22.14
N GLU A 270 -3.21 21.85 23.17
CA GLU A 270 -3.50 22.27 24.55
C GLU A 270 -2.31 21.95 25.45
N CYS A 271 -1.77 22.98 26.10
CA CYS A 271 -0.69 22.80 27.06
C CYS A 271 -1.21 22.16 28.34
N ARG A 272 -0.67 20.98 28.70
CA ARG A 272 -1.09 20.24 29.91
C ARG A 272 -0.78 20.95 31.24
N ARG A 273 0.06 21.98 31.20
CA ARG A 273 0.53 22.72 32.38
C ARG A 273 -0.21 24.03 32.62
N CYS A 274 -0.39 24.86 31.59
CA CYS A 274 -1.02 26.18 31.72
C CYS A 274 -2.36 26.31 31.00
N ASN A 275 -2.83 25.25 30.31
CA ASN A 275 -4.04 25.25 29.49
C ASN A 275 -4.03 26.26 28.33
N TYR A 276 -2.84 26.75 27.93
CA TYR A 276 -2.70 27.51 26.69
C TYR A 276 -3.17 26.66 25.52
N ALA A 277 -4.03 27.23 24.68
CA ALA A 277 -4.58 26.57 23.51
C ALA A 277 -4.32 27.37 22.24
N GLN A 278 -3.86 26.71 21.19
CA GLN A 278 -3.62 27.33 19.89
C GLN A 278 -3.86 26.34 18.75
N SER A 279 -4.19 26.84 17.56
CA SER A 279 -4.24 25.99 16.38
C SER A 279 -2.87 25.37 16.12
N ARG A 280 -2.86 24.11 15.65
CA ARG A 280 -1.61 23.42 15.28
C ARG A 280 -0.90 24.13 14.14
N TYR A 281 -1.66 24.76 13.24
CA TYR A 281 -1.10 25.48 12.11
C TYR A 281 -0.29 26.69 12.56
N ASP A 282 -0.89 27.57 13.38
CA ASP A 282 -0.20 28.78 13.85
C ASP A 282 1.01 28.47 14.76
N LEU A 283 1.01 27.30 15.42
CA LEU A 283 2.10 26.86 16.29
C LEU A 283 3.29 26.26 15.52
N LEU A 284 3.00 25.63 14.38
CA LEU A 284 3.98 24.91 13.58
C LEU A 284 4.47 25.73 12.39
N ASP A 285 3.67 26.63 11.83
CA ASP A 285 4.09 27.42 10.68
C ASP A 285 5.26 28.35 11.03
N GLU A 286 6.38 28.17 10.34
CA GLU A 286 7.59 28.96 10.51
C GLU A 286 7.79 29.92 9.33
N GLU A 287 6.75 30.18 8.53
CA GLU A 287 6.78 31.19 7.47
C GLU A 287 7.00 32.59 8.08
N ILE A 288 7.96 33.33 7.54
CA ILE A 288 8.31 34.67 8.01
C ILE A 288 7.92 35.66 6.92
N PHE A 289 7.02 36.59 7.27
CA PHE A 289 6.61 37.68 6.39
C PHE A 289 7.30 38.99 6.78
N HIS A 290 7.85 39.70 5.79
CA HIS A 290 8.44 41.03 5.97
C HIS A 290 7.46 42.16 5.69
N SER A 291 6.29 41.86 5.12
CA SER A 291 5.21 42.82 4.86
C SER A 291 3.83 42.16 4.85
N VAL A 292 2.77 42.96 4.98
CA VAL A 292 1.38 42.48 4.86
C VAL A 292 1.08 42.00 3.43
N ASP A 293 1.67 42.64 2.43
CA ASP A 293 1.49 42.23 1.03
C ASP A 293 2.07 40.83 0.77
N GLU A 294 3.22 40.53 1.36
CA GLU A 294 3.84 39.19 1.30
C GLU A 294 2.96 38.13 1.97
N GLN A 295 2.38 38.46 3.14
CA GLN A 295 1.44 37.58 3.82
C GLN A 295 0.17 37.31 3.00
N LEU A 296 -0.37 38.33 2.33
CA LEU A 296 -1.55 38.19 1.46
C LEU A 296 -1.27 37.36 0.20
N LEU A 297 -0.01 37.28 -0.21
CA LEU A 297 0.44 36.52 -1.38
C LEU A 297 0.96 35.12 -1.02
N SER A 298 0.92 34.72 0.27
CA SER A 298 1.32 33.36 0.65
C SER A 298 0.46 32.33 -0.09
N ALA A 299 1.14 31.34 -0.65
CA ALA A 299 0.52 30.21 -1.32
C ALA A 299 0.23 29.04 -0.34
N PHE A 300 0.47 29.25 0.95
CA PHE A 300 0.16 28.31 2.02
C PHE A 300 -1.17 28.67 2.70
N PRO A 301 -1.89 27.68 3.26
CA PRO A 301 -1.51 26.27 3.44
C PRO A 301 -1.54 25.43 2.15
N ALA A 302 -0.60 24.49 2.03
CA ALA A 302 -0.56 23.51 0.95
C ALA A 302 -1.28 22.20 1.30
N GLY A 303 -1.58 21.40 0.29
CA GLY A 303 -2.26 20.10 0.40
C GLY A 303 -1.33 18.94 0.72
N CYS A 304 -1.77 18.05 1.60
CA CYS A 304 -1.08 16.82 1.99
C CYS A 304 -1.83 15.60 1.45
N THR A 305 -1.24 14.88 0.49
CA THR A 305 -1.79 13.65 -0.08
C THR A 305 -1.72 12.46 0.89
N ASN A 306 -0.85 12.52 1.91
CA ASN A 306 -0.76 11.46 2.93
C ASN A 306 -2.00 11.41 3.85
N CYS A 307 -2.60 12.56 4.20
CA CYS A 307 -3.83 12.62 5.00
C CYS A 307 -5.04 13.12 4.23
N MET A 308 -4.90 13.33 2.91
CA MET A 308 -5.93 13.85 2.00
C MET A 308 -6.56 15.16 2.49
N ASN A 309 -5.75 16.05 3.09
CA ASN A 309 -6.21 17.36 3.51
C ASN A 309 -5.62 18.47 2.63
N PRO A 310 -6.45 19.30 1.98
CA PRO A 310 -5.99 20.33 1.05
C PRO A 310 -5.29 21.51 1.73
N GLU A 311 -5.48 21.74 3.03
CA GLU A 311 -5.03 22.94 3.73
C GLU A 311 -4.36 22.56 5.07
N SER A 312 -3.24 21.84 5.01
CA SER A 312 -2.60 21.33 6.23
C SER A 312 -1.08 21.44 6.27
N VAL A 313 -0.43 21.68 5.14
CA VAL A 313 1.04 21.77 5.06
C VAL A 313 1.47 23.22 5.21
N CYS A 314 2.38 23.48 6.14
CA CYS A 314 2.96 24.78 6.42
C CYS A 314 4.47 24.80 6.09
N LYS A 315 5.09 25.99 6.10
CA LYS A 315 6.55 26.11 6.01
C LYS A 315 7.16 25.64 7.33
N PHE A 316 8.23 24.84 7.27
CA PHE A 316 8.87 24.29 8.48
C PHE A 316 10.37 24.12 8.28
N GLY A 317 11.15 25.10 8.74
CA GLY A 317 12.58 25.23 8.46
C GLY A 317 12.87 25.18 6.96
N GLU A 318 13.80 24.32 6.56
CA GLU A 318 14.17 24.13 5.16
C GLU A 318 13.11 23.38 4.33
N GLY A 319 12.17 22.71 4.98
CA GLY A 319 11.14 21.90 4.31
C GLY A 319 9.74 22.38 4.63
N TYR A 320 8.82 21.42 4.65
CA TYR A 320 7.39 21.64 4.84
C TYR A 320 6.81 20.54 5.74
N LEU A 321 5.91 20.90 6.64
CA LEU A 321 5.35 19.97 7.62
C LEU A 321 3.82 19.97 7.50
N CYS A 322 3.22 18.78 7.33
CA CYS A 322 1.78 18.64 7.52
C CYS A 322 1.46 18.75 9.01
N THR A 323 0.69 19.76 9.38
CA THR A 323 0.31 20.06 10.77
C THR A 323 -0.60 18.99 11.37
N ARG A 324 -1.32 18.23 10.53
CA ARG A 324 -2.20 17.13 10.93
C ARG A 324 -1.46 15.82 11.13
N CYS A 325 -0.90 15.26 10.05
CA CYS A 325 -0.27 13.93 10.07
C CYS A 325 1.24 13.97 10.31
N LEU A 326 1.84 15.15 10.50
CA LEU A 326 3.27 15.34 10.78
C LEU A 326 4.21 14.73 9.73
N SER A 327 3.73 14.53 8.51
CA SER A 327 4.59 14.18 7.37
C SER A 327 5.45 15.38 7.00
N TYR A 328 6.75 15.15 6.89
CA TYR A 328 7.73 16.15 6.51
C TYR A 328 8.16 15.97 5.06
N TYR A 329 8.11 17.04 4.29
CA TYR A 329 8.39 17.09 2.86
C TYR A 329 9.55 18.05 2.58
N THR A 330 10.36 17.72 1.57
CA THR A 330 11.47 18.57 1.12
C THR A 330 11.07 19.48 -0.05
N GLU A 331 9.97 19.16 -0.73
CA GLU A 331 9.48 19.87 -1.89
C GLU A 331 7.95 19.92 -1.88
N ILE A 332 7.40 20.96 -2.52
CA ILE A 332 5.98 21.18 -2.75
C ILE A 332 5.86 21.63 -4.21
N GLN A 333 4.82 21.17 -4.88
CA GLN A 333 4.57 21.43 -6.30
C GLN A 333 3.25 22.18 -6.47
N GLN A 334 3.12 22.91 -7.57
CA GLN A 334 1.90 23.64 -7.91
C GLN A 334 1.09 22.89 -8.96
N CYS A 335 -0.21 22.71 -8.71
CA CYS A 335 -1.12 22.17 -9.71
C CYS A 335 -1.33 23.16 -10.86
N ASN A 336 -1.12 22.70 -12.10
CA ASN A 336 -1.29 23.55 -13.29
C ASN A 336 -2.76 23.82 -13.66
N SER A 337 -3.72 23.17 -12.99
CA SER A 337 -5.16 23.43 -13.19
C SER A 337 -5.73 24.38 -12.15
N CYS A 338 -5.56 24.10 -10.85
CA CYS A 338 -6.15 24.91 -9.77
C CYS A 338 -5.17 25.87 -9.10
N ASN A 339 -3.88 25.86 -9.49
CA ASN A 339 -2.79 26.61 -8.85
C ASN A 339 -2.53 26.28 -7.38
N HIS A 340 -3.22 25.28 -6.82
CA HIS A 340 -3.03 24.85 -5.43
C HIS A 340 -1.69 24.14 -5.23
N LEU A 341 -1.03 24.43 -4.12
CA LEU A 341 0.22 23.78 -3.74
C LEU A 341 -0.05 22.42 -3.08
N SER A 342 0.78 21.41 -3.36
CA SER A 342 0.70 20.09 -2.72
C SER A 342 2.03 19.34 -2.69
N ASP A 343 2.20 18.42 -1.75
CA ASP A 343 3.34 17.49 -1.69
C ASP A 343 3.47 16.55 -2.88
N SER A 344 2.41 16.37 -3.67
CA SER A 344 2.48 15.62 -4.92
C SER A 344 1.49 16.15 -5.95
N VAL A 345 2.00 16.47 -7.15
CA VAL A 345 1.21 16.92 -8.29
C VAL A 345 1.54 16.06 -9.51
N PRO A 346 0.55 15.51 -10.23
CA PRO A 346 0.78 14.78 -11.48
C PRO A 346 1.39 15.66 -12.58
N GLU A 347 2.26 15.09 -13.42
CA GLU A 347 2.95 15.79 -14.53
C GLU A 347 1.99 16.50 -15.51
N PHE A 348 0.82 15.91 -15.77
CA PHE A 348 -0.23 16.46 -16.62
C PHE A 348 -1.41 17.05 -15.82
N SER A 349 -1.12 17.70 -14.69
CA SER A 349 -2.15 18.24 -13.79
C SER A 349 -3.03 19.34 -14.41
N HIS A 350 -2.66 19.95 -15.54
CA HIS A 350 -3.53 20.85 -16.28
C HIS A 350 -4.75 20.13 -16.89
N ILE A 351 -4.60 18.85 -17.28
CA ILE A 351 -5.68 18.01 -17.79
C ILE A 351 -6.35 17.26 -16.64
N ARG A 352 -5.56 16.53 -15.84
CA ARG A 352 -6.07 15.57 -14.86
C ARG A 352 -6.30 16.13 -13.46
N GLY A 353 -5.88 17.38 -13.22
CA GLY A 353 -5.89 17.95 -11.88
C GLY A 353 -4.83 17.37 -10.97
N CYS A 354 -4.95 17.70 -9.69
CA CYS A 354 -4.20 17.08 -8.60
C CYS A 354 -5.17 16.27 -7.72
N GLU A 355 -4.70 15.69 -6.62
CA GLU A 355 -5.56 14.94 -5.69
C GLU A 355 -6.70 15.77 -5.04
N PHE A 356 -6.73 17.09 -5.26
CA PHE A 356 -7.72 18.03 -4.73
C PHE A 356 -8.54 18.76 -5.80
N CYS A 357 -8.39 18.44 -7.09
CA CYS A 357 -9.23 18.98 -8.16
C CYS A 357 -9.32 18.04 -9.36
N ASP A 358 -10.39 18.13 -10.14
CA ASP A 358 -10.64 17.22 -11.27
C ASP A 358 -9.89 17.60 -12.56
N GLY A 359 -9.11 18.69 -12.55
CA GLY A 359 -8.44 19.20 -13.75
C GLY A 359 -9.37 19.97 -14.69
N ASP A 360 -8.91 20.18 -15.92
CA ASP A 360 -9.70 20.84 -16.96
C ASP A 360 -10.62 19.83 -17.66
N GLN A 361 -11.89 19.86 -17.30
CA GLN A 361 -12.91 18.95 -17.83
C GLN A 361 -13.08 19.01 -19.35
N ARG A 362 -12.64 20.09 -20.01
CA ARG A 362 -12.74 20.24 -21.47
C ARG A 362 -11.96 19.19 -22.26
N TYR A 363 -10.98 18.53 -21.63
CA TYR A 363 -10.14 17.51 -22.28
C TYR A 363 -10.59 16.06 -22.03
N PHE A 364 -11.69 15.85 -21.30
CA PHE A 364 -12.23 14.51 -21.02
C PHE A 364 -13.37 14.08 -21.97
N ASP A 365 -13.88 15.01 -22.79
CA ASP A 365 -15.01 14.79 -23.70
C ASP A 365 -14.61 14.43 -25.15
N ASP A 366 -13.32 14.18 -25.44
CA ASP A 366 -12.81 13.78 -26.77
C ASP A 366 -12.43 12.29 -26.86
#